data_AF-A0A3C1BT05-F1
#
_entry.id   AF-A0A3C1BT05-F1
#
_cell.length_a   1.000
_cell.length_b   1.000
_cell.length_c   1.000
_cell.angle_alpha   90.00
_cell.angle_beta   90.00
_cell.angle_gamma   90.00
#
_symmetry.space_group_name_H-M   'P 1'
#
loop_
_entity.id
_entity.type
_entity.pdbx_description
1 polymer ?
#
loop_
_entity_poly.entity_id
_entity_poly.type
_entity_poly.pdbx_seq_one_letter_code
_entity_poly.pdbx_strand_id
1 'polypeptide(L)'
;MSLVNTGRYMMGWKALKEKFKIEHIVQVTSKGICIGSPYVHELAVINVEIGNIVVHKTFPEFLERFYPALLLTSKDEIFDLIKVSDSFEDSITVFTYKGSEIIEKRCETLGWPNITHDGCLMYDNMYSTNRDLVIKWAQEDVEIGITSTERRILELKDEFRVCDDRLRTLNEHQTKLRNISGGHCGVD
;
A
#
# COMPACT_ATOMS: atom_id res chain seq x y z
N MET A 1 17.96 1.27 -7.82
CA MET A 1 17.99 2.58 -8.51
C MET A 1 16.87 3.41 -7.90
N SER A 2 17.24 4.29 -6.98
CA SER A 2 16.30 5.09 -6.18
C SER A 2 15.79 6.25 -7.03
N LEU A 3 14.48 6.25 -7.33
CA LEU A 3 13.80 7.45 -7.79
C LEU A 3 13.57 8.33 -6.57
N VAL A 4 14.59 9.11 -6.20
CA VAL A 4 14.40 10.35 -5.45
C VAL A 4 13.72 11.31 -6.41
N ASN A 5 12.39 11.22 -6.54
CA ASN A 5 11.64 12.21 -7.29
C ASN A 5 11.34 13.38 -6.35
N THR A 6 12.15 14.42 -6.55
CA THR A 6 12.00 15.79 -6.08
C THR A 6 10.61 16.33 -6.39
N GLY A 7 9.71 16.29 -5.41
CA GLY A 7 8.41 16.95 -5.41
C GLY A 7 8.06 17.30 -3.97
N ARG A 8 8.33 18.55 -3.59
CA ARG A 8 8.13 19.10 -2.24
C ARG A 8 6.69 18.80 -1.77
N TYR A 9 6.57 17.95 -0.76
CA TYR A 9 5.33 17.54 -0.10
C TYR A 9 4.63 18.75 0.54
N MET A 10 3.88 19.50 -0.26
CA MET A 10 2.80 20.35 0.22
C MET A 10 1.51 19.65 -0.16
N MET A 11 0.95 18.91 0.78
CA MET A 11 -0.35 18.31 0.62
C MET A 11 -1.17 18.79 1.79
N GLY A 12 -1.87 19.91 1.59
CA GLY A 12 -2.74 20.58 2.54
C GLY A 12 -3.92 19.70 2.96
N TRP A 13 -3.64 18.49 3.45
CA TRP A 13 -4.60 17.48 3.81
C TRP A 13 -5.29 17.88 5.11
N LYS A 14 -4.57 18.54 6.03
CA LYS A 14 -5.14 19.09 7.26
C LYS A 14 -5.98 20.32 6.94
N ALA A 15 -5.50 21.23 6.10
CA ALA A 15 -6.26 22.38 5.63
C ALA A 15 -7.57 21.97 4.93
N LEU A 16 -7.52 20.93 4.09
CA LEU A 16 -8.70 20.32 3.49
C LEU A 16 -9.66 19.77 4.55
N LYS A 17 -9.14 18.96 5.49
CA LYS A 17 -9.92 18.35 6.57
C LYS A 17 -10.64 19.42 7.40
N GLU A 18 -9.94 20.49 7.76
CA GLU A 18 -10.46 21.59 8.57
C GLU A 18 -11.49 22.43 7.81
N LYS A 19 -11.18 22.85 6.56
CA LYS A 19 -12.08 23.69 5.75
C LYS A 19 -13.45 23.04 5.59
N PHE A 20 -13.48 21.73 5.34
CA PHE A 20 -14.71 20.98 5.09
C PHE A 20 -15.21 20.22 6.32
N LYS A 21 -14.60 20.40 7.49
CA LYS A 21 -14.95 19.73 8.76
C LYS A 21 -15.12 18.22 8.59
N ILE A 22 -14.15 17.59 7.92
CA ILE A 22 -14.19 16.18 7.58
C ILE A 22 -13.95 15.34 8.85
N GLU A 23 -15.01 14.74 9.37
CA GLU A 23 -14.95 13.78 10.49
C GLU A 23 -14.28 12.44 10.12
N HIS A 24 -14.36 12.03 8.86
CA HIS A 24 -13.69 10.84 8.35
C HIS A 24 -12.15 10.99 8.39
N ILE A 25 -11.44 9.86 8.28
CA ILE A 25 -9.97 9.85 8.24
C ILE A 25 -9.53 10.46 6.91
N VAL A 26 -8.64 11.45 6.98
CA VAL A 26 -8.00 12.07 5.82
C VAL A 26 -6.52 11.70 5.85
N GLN A 27 -6.04 11.01 4.82
CA GLN A 27 -4.64 10.56 4.73
C GLN A 27 -4.09 10.77 3.32
N VAL A 28 -2.78 10.87 3.19
CA VAL A 28 -2.07 10.95 1.92
C VAL A 28 -1.55 9.56 1.56
N THR A 29 -1.86 9.10 0.35
CA THR A 29 -1.39 7.83 -0.21
C THR A 29 -0.81 8.04 -1.60
N SER A 30 -0.29 6.98 -2.22
CA SER A 30 0.14 7.03 -3.62
C SER A 30 -0.98 7.33 -4.62
N LYS A 31 -2.26 7.18 -4.22
CA LYS A 31 -3.42 7.52 -5.07
C LYS A 31 -3.85 8.98 -4.93
N GLY A 32 -3.35 9.70 -3.93
CA GLY A 32 -3.74 11.08 -3.60
C GLY A 32 -4.19 11.22 -2.14
N ILE A 33 -4.98 12.26 -1.86
CA ILE A 33 -5.57 12.47 -0.53
C ILE A 33 -6.84 11.63 -0.44
N CYS A 34 -6.85 10.63 0.43
CA CYS A 34 -7.96 9.73 0.65
C CYS A 34 -8.79 10.17 1.85
N ILE A 35 -10.11 10.20 1.68
CA ILE A 35 -11.10 10.37 2.74
C ILE A 35 -11.76 9.01 2.95
N GLY A 36 -11.72 8.50 4.17
CA GLY A 36 -12.15 7.14 4.45
C GLY A 36 -12.52 6.85 5.90
N SER A 37 -12.88 5.60 6.13
CA SER A 37 -13.15 5.03 7.44
C SER A 37 -12.04 4.05 7.84
N PRO A 38 -12.08 3.50 9.07
CA PRO A 38 -11.16 2.43 9.47
C PRO A 38 -11.25 1.18 8.59
N TYR A 39 -12.40 0.95 7.94
CA TYR A 39 -12.66 -0.24 7.13
C TYR A 39 -12.50 -0.01 5.63
N VAL A 40 -12.77 1.22 5.16
CA VAL A 40 -12.68 1.59 3.75
C VAL A 40 -11.93 2.91 3.65
N HIS A 41 -10.64 2.83 3.36
CA HIS A 41 -9.74 3.99 3.33
C HIS A 41 -10.01 4.94 2.16
N GLU A 42 -10.64 4.46 1.10
CA GLU A 42 -10.78 5.16 -0.18
C GLU A 42 -12.25 5.40 -0.53
N LEU A 43 -13.05 5.94 0.41
CA LEU A 43 -14.44 6.31 0.14
C LEU A 43 -14.52 7.47 -0.85
N ALA A 44 -13.59 8.41 -0.76
CA ALA A 44 -13.29 9.40 -1.79
C ALA A 44 -11.78 9.61 -1.90
N VAL A 45 -11.29 9.89 -3.11
CA VAL A 45 -9.88 10.14 -3.39
C VAL A 45 -9.74 11.42 -4.18
N ILE A 46 -8.94 12.35 -3.69
CA ILE A 46 -8.62 13.61 -4.36
C ILE A 46 -7.28 13.43 -5.07
N ASN A 47 -7.28 13.65 -6.38
CA ASN A 47 -6.06 13.68 -7.17
C ASN A 47 -5.32 15.00 -6.90
N VAL A 48 -4.09 14.89 -6.39
CA VAL A 48 -3.26 16.01 -5.95
C VAL A 48 -2.68 16.85 -7.10
N GLU A 49 -2.66 16.31 -8.31
CA GLU A 49 -2.12 17.00 -9.49
C GLU A 49 -3.16 17.91 -10.16
N ILE A 50 -4.45 17.60 -10.03
CA ILE A 50 -5.53 18.29 -10.76
C ILE A 50 -6.74 18.69 -9.89
N GLY A 51 -6.78 18.33 -8.61
CA GLY A 51 -7.87 18.68 -7.68
C GLY A 51 -9.18 17.92 -7.88
N ASN A 52 -9.25 16.96 -8.80
CA ASN A 52 -10.46 16.16 -9.04
C ASN A 52 -10.71 15.15 -7.92
N ILE A 53 -11.98 14.90 -7.59
CA ILE A 53 -12.40 13.90 -6.62
C ILE A 53 -13.02 12.69 -7.33
N VAL A 54 -12.58 11.50 -6.97
CA VAL A 54 -13.17 10.22 -7.38
C VAL A 54 -13.82 9.56 -6.18
N VAL A 55 -15.12 9.27 -6.27
CA VAL A 55 -15.88 8.57 -5.22
C VAL A 55 -15.85 7.07 -5.45
N HIS A 56 -15.81 6.29 -4.38
CA HIS A 56 -15.84 4.84 -4.43
C HIS A 56 -17.13 4.33 -5.09
N LYS A 57 -17.02 3.38 -6.03
CA LYS A 57 -18.16 2.86 -6.82
C LYS A 57 -19.26 2.23 -5.98
N THR A 58 -18.91 1.58 -4.88
CA THR A 58 -19.88 0.96 -3.95
C THR A 58 -20.61 1.98 -3.08
N PHE A 59 -20.07 3.19 -2.93
CA PHE A 59 -20.62 4.23 -2.07
C PHE A 59 -20.73 5.57 -2.83
N PRO A 60 -21.46 5.61 -3.96
CA PRO A 60 -21.45 6.76 -4.87
C PRO A 60 -21.98 8.05 -4.23
N GLU A 61 -22.89 7.92 -3.26
CA GLU A 61 -23.53 9.04 -2.54
C GLU A 61 -22.71 9.53 -1.34
N PHE A 62 -21.50 8.99 -1.10
CA PHE A 62 -20.72 9.28 0.11
C PHE A 62 -20.48 10.79 0.31
N LEU A 63 -20.00 11.49 -0.72
CA LEU A 63 -19.74 12.93 -0.59
C LEU A 63 -21.03 13.74 -0.50
N GLU A 64 -22.07 13.37 -1.25
CA GLU A 64 -23.36 14.07 -1.19
C GLU A 64 -23.96 13.99 0.22
N ARG A 65 -23.86 12.82 0.86
CA ARG A 65 -24.41 12.57 2.19
C ARG A 65 -23.64 13.25 3.31
N PHE A 66 -22.30 13.22 3.26
CA PHE A 66 -21.47 13.65 4.39
C PHE A 66 -20.76 14.99 4.16
N TYR A 67 -20.38 15.29 2.92
CA TYR A 67 -19.55 16.44 2.56
C TYR A 67 -20.05 17.17 1.29
N PRO A 68 -21.33 17.59 1.22
CA PRO A 68 -21.88 18.20 0.02
C PRO A 68 -21.15 19.49 -0.38
N ALA A 69 -20.64 20.24 0.59
CA ALA A 69 -19.82 21.43 0.33
C ALA A 69 -18.53 21.10 -0.42
N LEU A 70 -17.85 19.99 -0.08
CA LEU A 70 -16.66 19.53 -0.79
C LEU A 70 -17.00 19.09 -2.22
N LEU A 71 -18.12 18.38 -2.40
CA LEU A 71 -18.59 17.94 -3.72
C LEU A 71 -18.90 19.11 -4.66
N LEU A 72 -19.46 20.21 -4.13
CA LEU A 72 -19.81 21.40 -4.89
C LEU A 72 -18.62 22.36 -5.10
N THR A 73 -17.48 22.12 -4.44
CA THR A 73 -16.30 22.97 -4.59
C THR A 73 -15.64 22.72 -5.95
N SER A 74 -15.21 23.79 -6.61
CA SER A 74 -14.51 23.67 -7.89
C SER A 74 -13.17 22.94 -7.71
N LYS A 75 -12.76 22.17 -8.72
CA LYS A 75 -11.45 21.47 -8.71
C LYS A 75 -10.28 22.43 -8.52
N ASP A 76 -10.38 23.67 -9.01
CA ASP A 76 -9.32 24.67 -8.92
C ASP A 76 -9.18 25.18 -7.48
N GLU A 77 -10.31 25.41 -6.78
CA GLU A 77 -10.29 25.73 -5.36
C GLU A 77 -9.77 24.58 -4.48
N ILE A 78 -10.11 23.33 -4.82
CA ILE A 78 -9.56 22.15 -4.12
C ILE A 78 -8.05 22.08 -4.36
N PHE A 79 -7.61 22.28 -5.60
CA PHE A 79 -6.20 22.24 -5.98
C PHE A 79 -5.37 23.32 -5.28
N ASP A 80 -5.90 24.55 -5.22
CA ASP A 80 -5.24 25.64 -4.50
C ASP A 80 -5.14 25.35 -3.00
N LEU A 81 -6.20 24.78 -2.41
CA LEU A 81 -6.23 24.42 -1.00
C LEU A 81 -5.19 23.36 -0.64
N ILE A 82 -5.12 22.27 -1.42
CA ILE A 82 -4.21 21.15 -1.13
C ILE A 82 -2.75 21.48 -1.46
N LYS A 83 -2.47 22.60 -2.12
CA LYS A 83 -1.11 23.11 -2.34
C LYS A 83 -0.58 23.98 -1.19
N VAL A 84 -1.45 24.44 -0.31
CA VAL A 84 -1.03 25.19 0.88
C VAL A 84 -0.32 24.23 1.83
N SER A 85 0.77 24.68 2.46
CA SER A 85 1.44 23.91 3.52
C SER A 85 0.55 23.85 4.75
N ASP A 86 0.37 22.66 5.31
CA ASP A 86 -0.35 22.49 6.57
C ASP A 86 0.42 23.13 7.73
N SER A 87 -0.33 23.64 8.71
CA SER A 87 0.18 24.10 9.99
C SER A 87 -0.16 23.10 11.09
N PHE A 88 0.82 22.80 11.94
CA PHE A 88 0.67 21.90 13.07
C PHE A 88 0.95 22.65 14.37
N GLU A 89 0.10 22.44 15.37
CA GLU A 89 0.22 23.01 16.72
C GLU A 89 1.30 22.28 17.52
N ASP A 90 1.42 20.97 17.31
CA ASP A 90 2.38 20.09 17.97
C ASP A 90 3.24 19.29 16.97
N SER A 91 4.42 18.88 17.42
CA SER A 91 5.39 18.13 16.59
C SER A 91 6.15 17.08 17.39
N ILE A 92 5.44 16.00 17.72
CA ILE A 92 5.98 14.82 18.38
C ILE A 92 6.74 13.99 17.35
N THR A 93 8.01 13.67 17.62
CA THR A 93 8.74 12.71 16.79
C THR A 93 8.32 11.28 17.09
N VAL A 94 7.97 10.57 16.03
CA VAL A 94 7.67 9.15 16.04
C VAL A 94 8.55 8.45 15.01
N PHE A 95 8.87 7.20 15.28
CA PHE A 95 9.66 6.34 14.41
C PHE A 95 8.76 5.25 13.84
N THR A 96 9.03 4.87 12.60
CA THR A 96 8.47 3.69 11.94
C THR A 96 9.58 3.02 11.11
N TYR A 97 9.29 1.93 10.41
CA TYR A 97 10.30 1.25 9.60
C TYR A 97 9.75 0.80 8.25
N LYS A 98 10.67 0.63 7.28
CA LYS A 98 10.41 -0.01 5.99
C LYS A 98 11.58 -0.89 5.64
N GLY A 99 11.43 -2.21 5.78
CA GLY A 99 12.55 -3.14 5.71
C GLY A 99 13.61 -2.77 6.77
N SER A 100 14.84 -2.52 6.34
CA SER A 100 15.94 -2.12 7.23
C SER A 100 16.01 -0.62 7.54
N GLU A 101 15.17 0.20 6.90
CA GLU A 101 15.20 1.65 7.08
C GLU A 101 14.33 2.07 8.26
N ILE A 102 14.91 2.76 9.24
CA ILE A 102 14.18 3.41 10.32
C ILE A 102 13.86 4.84 9.90
N ILE A 103 12.57 5.15 9.84
CA ILE A 103 12.06 6.40 9.30
C ILE A 103 11.58 7.26 10.47
N GLU A 104 12.12 8.47 10.58
CA GLU A 104 11.62 9.49 11.50
C GLU A 104 10.47 10.27 10.86
N LYS A 105 9.38 10.45 11.59
CA LYS A 105 8.22 11.25 11.21
C LYS A 105 7.79 12.15 12.36
N ARG A 106 6.90 13.09 12.06
CA ARG A 106 6.33 14.05 13.02
C ARG A 106 4.81 13.94 13.04
N CYS A 107 4.18 14.14 14.20
CA CYS A 107 2.73 14.12 14.35
C CYS A 107 2.30 15.00 15.54
N GLU A 108 1.02 15.40 15.60
CA GLU A 108 0.51 16.24 16.70
C GLU A 108 0.14 15.42 17.95
N THR A 109 -0.39 14.22 17.77
CA THR A 109 -0.85 13.35 18.86
C THR A 109 -0.33 11.92 18.69
N LEU A 110 -0.47 11.08 19.72
CA LEU A 110 -0.12 9.66 19.67
C LEU A 110 -1.39 8.80 19.65
N GLY A 111 -1.26 7.58 19.12
CA GLY A 111 -2.33 6.59 19.08
C GLY A 111 -3.17 6.63 17.80
N TRP A 112 -4.19 5.76 17.78
CA TRP A 112 -5.15 5.65 16.70
C TRP A 112 -6.43 6.46 17.01
N PRO A 113 -7.01 7.20 16.04
CA PRO A 113 -6.50 7.47 14.72
C PRO A 113 -5.64 8.72 14.76
N ASN A 114 -4.43 8.65 14.22
CA ASN A 114 -3.67 9.87 13.99
C ASN A 114 -2.94 9.85 12.65
N ILE A 115 -2.62 11.05 12.15
CA ILE A 115 -1.94 11.26 10.88
C ILE A 115 -0.62 11.97 11.17
N THR A 116 0.44 11.51 10.54
CA THR A 116 1.73 12.19 10.55
C THR A 116 1.69 13.45 9.69
N HIS A 117 2.60 14.40 9.90
CA HIS A 117 2.62 15.67 9.19
C HIS A 117 2.69 15.51 7.66
N ASP A 118 3.35 14.44 7.19
CA ASP A 118 3.41 14.09 5.76
C ASP A 118 2.21 13.27 5.26
N GLY A 119 1.17 13.14 6.08
CA GLY A 119 -0.13 12.57 5.71
C GLY A 119 -0.25 11.06 5.89
N CYS A 120 0.74 10.38 6.45
CA CYS A 120 0.65 8.92 6.66
C CYS A 120 -0.21 8.60 7.89
N LEU A 121 -1.17 7.69 7.73
CA LEU A 121 -1.98 7.16 8.83
C LEU A 121 -1.13 6.33 9.81
N MET A 122 -1.32 6.59 11.09
CA MET A 122 -0.68 5.90 12.19
C MET A 122 -1.54 4.73 12.66
N TYR A 123 -1.15 3.53 12.26
CA TYR A 123 -1.73 2.30 12.81
C TYR A 123 -1.08 1.97 14.15
N ASP A 124 -1.85 1.31 15.02
CA ASP A 124 -1.32 0.74 16.25
C ASP A 124 -0.17 -0.22 15.93
N ASN A 125 0.86 -0.20 16.76
CA ASN A 125 2.08 -1.03 16.64
C ASN A 125 2.93 -0.80 15.38
N MET A 126 2.68 0.28 14.62
CA MET A 126 3.54 0.68 13.49
C MET A 126 4.38 1.92 13.77
N TYR A 127 4.07 2.65 14.84
CA TYR A 127 4.72 3.90 15.22
C TYR A 127 5.04 3.90 16.71
N SER A 128 6.20 4.44 17.09
CA SER A 128 6.56 4.65 18.50
C SER A 128 7.47 5.86 18.65
N THR A 129 7.43 6.52 19.82
CA THR A 129 8.44 7.51 20.21
C THR A 129 9.75 6.85 20.64
N ASN A 130 9.75 5.54 20.91
CA ASN A 130 10.95 4.77 21.24
C ASN A 130 11.56 4.17 19.97
N ARG A 131 12.70 4.73 19.53
CA ARG A 131 13.42 4.28 18.34
C ARG A 131 13.90 2.83 18.44
N ASP A 132 14.39 2.41 19.61
CA ASP A 132 14.92 1.06 19.80
C ASP A 132 13.82 0.00 19.73
N LEU A 133 12.61 0.35 20.18
CA LEU A 133 11.43 -0.50 20.01
C LEU A 133 11.10 -0.72 18.52
N VAL A 134 11.18 0.34 17.71
CA VAL A 134 10.92 0.25 16.26
C VAL A 134 12.00 -0.56 15.55
N ILE A 135 13.27 -0.46 15.98
CA ILE A 135 14.34 -1.34 15.48
C ILE A 135 14.03 -2.79 15.78
N LYS A 136 13.55 -3.09 17.00
CA LYS A 136 13.16 -4.44 17.37
C LYS A 136 12.03 -4.98 16.48
N TRP A 137 11.00 -4.17 16.23
CA TRP A 137 9.92 -4.55 15.29
C TRP A 137 10.46 -4.83 13.88
N ALA A 138 11.37 -4.00 13.38
CA ALA A 138 11.99 -4.21 12.07
C ALA A 138 12.81 -5.52 12.02
N GLN A 139 13.51 -5.86 13.09
CA GLN A 139 14.25 -7.13 13.20
C GLN A 139 13.30 -8.33 13.21
N GLU A 140 12.26 -8.29 14.05
CA GLU A 140 11.23 -9.34 14.15
C GLU A 140 10.52 -9.55 12.78
N ASP A 141 10.20 -8.48 12.07
CA ASP A 141 9.59 -8.53 10.73
C ASP A 141 10.50 -9.25 9.71
N VAL A 142 11.79 -8.94 9.72
CA VAL A 142 12.78 -9.59 8.84
C VAL A 142 12.94 -11.07 9.20
N GLU A 143 13.01 -11.43 10.48
CA GLU A 143 13.11 -12.83 10.92
C GLU A 143 11.90 -13.66 10.49
N ILE A 144 10.70 -13.10 10.63
CA ILE A 144 9.45 -13.71 10.14
C ILE A 144 9.51 -13.86 8.62
N GLY A 145 9.97 -12.84 7.90
CA GLY A 145 10.14 -12.85 6.45
C GLY A 145 11.09 -13.95 5.99
N ILE A 146 12.24 -14.11 6.65
CA ILE A 146 13.22 -15.17 6.37
C ILE A 146 12.56 -16.53 6.56
N THR A 147 12.00 -16.78 7.75
CA THR A 147 11.39 -18.07 8.10
C THR A 147 10.26 -18.46 7.14
N SER A 148 9.39 -17.50 6.80
CA SER A 148 8.31 -17.69 5.83
C SER A 148 8.84 -18.02 4.44
N THR A 149 9.89 -17.32 4.00
CA THR A 149 10.51 -17.53 2.69
C THR A 149 11.22 -18.88 2.61
N GLU A 150 11.97 -19.27 3.63
CA GLU A 150 12.62 -20.58 3.70
C GLU A 150 11.61 -21.72 3.60
N ARG A 151 10.49 -21.62 4.34
CA ARG A 151 9.38 -22.58 4.23
C ARG A 151 8.84 -22.64 2.80
N ARG A 152 8.58 -21.49 2.19
CA ARG A 152 8.05 -21.45 0.82
C ARG A 152 9.03 -22.04 -0.20
N ILE A 153 10.33 -21.86 -0.02
CA ILE A 153 11.36 -22.50 -0.85
C ILE A 153 11.28 -24.03 -0.74
N LEU A 154 11.09 -24.57 0.47
CA LEU A 154 10.96 -26.02 0.66
C LEU A 154 9.72 -26.58 -0.03
N GLU A 155 8.57 -25.92 0.14
CA GLU A 155 7.31 -26.29 -0.53
C GLU A 155 7.48 -26.28 -2.06
N LEU A 156 8.04 -25.20 -2.61
CA LEU A 156 8.26 -25.08 -4.04
C LEU A 156 9.24 -26.12 -4.60
N LYS A 157 10.26 -26.51 -3.83
CA LYS A 157 11.18 -27.59 -4.23
C LYS A 157 10.45 -28.93 -4.32
N ASP A 158 9.52 -29.20 -3.41
CA ASP A 158 8.73 -30.43 -3.44
C ASP A 158 7.74 -30.42 -4.62
N GLU A 159 7.03 -29.31 -4.83
CA GLU A 159 6.16 -29.11 -6.00
C GLU A 159 6.93 -29.29 -7.32
N PHE A 160 8.14 -28.72 -7.40
CA PHE A 160 9.02 -28.86 -8.56
C PHE A 160 9.41 -30.32 -8.80
N ARG A 161 9.81 -31.04 -7.74
CA ARG A 161 10.18 -32.46 -7.83
C ARG A 161 9.02 -33.30 -8.38
N VAL A 162 7.80 -33.07 -7.89
CA VAL A 162 6.60 -33.78 -8.38
C VAL A 162 6.37 -33.50 -9.87
N CYS A 163 6.50 -32.25 -10.30
CA CYS A 163 6.37 -31.88 -11.71
C CYS A 163 7.47 -32.49 -12.58
N ASP A 164 8.72 -32.50 -12.11
CA ASP A 164 9.86 -33.07 -12.82
C ASP A 164 9.71 -34.59 -13.02
N ASP A 165 9.32 -35.31 -11.97
CA ASP A 165 9.03 -36.75 -12.03
C ASP A 165 7.89 -37.06 -13.02
N ARG A 166 6.85 -36.21 -13.04
CA ARG A 166 5.75 -36.32 -14.00
C ARG A 166 6.22 -36.09 -15.44
N LEU A 167 7.05 -35.07 -15.66
CA LEU A 167 7.61 -34.76 -16.98
C LEU A 167 8.48 -35.90 -17.49
N ARG A 168 9.35 -36.46 -16.65
CA ARG A 168 10.18 -37.63 -16.98
C ARG A 168 9.32 -38.81 -17.42
N THR A 169 8.27 -39.12 -16.66
CA THR A 169 7.31 -40.19 -17.00
C THR A 169 6.65 -39.95 -18.37
N LEU A 170 6.22 -38.72 -18.64
CA LEU A 170 5.59 -38.37 -19.92
C LEU A 170 6.58 -38.46 -21.10
N ASN A 171 7.84 -38.09 -20.90
CA ASN A 171 8.89 -38.20 -21.91
C ASN A 171 9.21 -39.67 -22.24
N GLU A 172 9.25 -40.54 -21.22
CA GLU A 172 9.38 -41.99 -21.42
C GLU A 172 8.22 -42.55 -22.23
N HIS A 173 6.98 -42.15 -21.92
CA HIS A 173 5.80 -42.55 -22.68
C HIS A 173 5.88 -42.06 -24.13
N GLN A 174 6.27 -40.80 -24.35
CA GLN A 174 6.43 -40.25 -25.69
C GLN A 174 7.48 -41.03 -26.51
N THR A 175 8.59 -41.41 -25.87
CA THR A 175 9.65 -42.22 -26.51
C THR A 175 9.14 -43.60 -26.90
N LYS A 176 8.43 -44.29 -25.99
CA LYS A 176 7.82 -45.60 -26.27
C LYS A 176 6.82 -45.52 -27.44
N LEU A 177 5.96 -44.50 -27.44
CA LEU A 177 4.98 -44.29 -28.52
C LEU A 177 5.67 -44.02 -29.87
N ARG A 178 6.74 -43.23 -29.91
CA ARG A 178 7.53 -42.99 -31.12
C ARG A 178 8.13 -44.27 -31.69
N ASN A 179 8.65 -45.15 -30.83
CA ASN A 179 9.23 -46.43 -31.27
C ASN A 179 8.17 -47.36 -31.85
N ILE A 180 6.96 -47.39 -31.27
CA ILE A 180 5.82 -48.13 -31.84
C ILE A 180 5.42 -47.55 -33.20
N SER A 181 5.39 -46.22 -33.32
CA SER A 181 4.98 -45.53 -34.55
C SER A 181 6.01 -45.67 -35.68
N GLY A 182 7.31 -45.70 -35.36
CA GLY A 182 8.40 -45.83 -36.32
C GLY A 182 8.68 -47.27 -36.77
N GLY A 183 8.19 -48.27 -36.03
CA GLY A 183 8.32 -49.69 -36.38
C GLY A 183 7.30 -50.19 -37.41
N HIS A 184 6.44 -49.32 -37.97
CA HIS A 184 5.38 -49.70 -38.92
C HIS A 184 5.68 -49.32 -40.39
N CYS A 185 6.92 -48.90 -40.71
CA CYS A 185 7.41 -48.76 -42.08
C CYS A 185 8.37 -49.92 -42.40
N GLY A 186 7.83 -51.09 -42.69
CA GLY A 186 8.63 -52.23 -43.11
C GLY A 186 7.92 -53.56 -42.95
N VAL A 187 6.83 -53.75 -43.71
CA VAL A 187 6.50 -55.08 -44.23
C VAL A 187 5.95 -54.88 -45.64
N ASP A 188 6.73 -55.36 -46.61
CA ASP A 188 6.33 -55.58 -48.00
C ASP A 188 5.13 -56.53 -48.12
#